data_AF-A0A509L0Z8-F1
#
_entry.id   AF-A0A509L0Z8-F1
#
_cell.length_a   1.000
_cell.length_b   1.000
_cell.length_c   1.000
_cell.angle_alpha   90.00
_cell.angle_beta   90.00
_cell.angle_gamma   90.00
#
_symmetry.space_group_name_H-M   'P 1'
#
loop_
_entity.id
_entity.type
_entity.pdbx_description
1 polymer ?
#
loop_
_entity_poly.entity_id
_entity_poly.type
_entity_poly.pdbx_seq_one_letter_code
_entity_poly.pdbx_strand_id
1 'polypeptide(L)'
;MIVRTLILLSVLSLIPIPVCAEYYKYKDTNGVFRFTDNLLNVPKDQRENIQAYKEAATPEPKPETSNVINEEATLKGENSRIEQLNSERAFLEQSYRDLSAERNLLLESSPSPQEKEAYETHKKRTDAFNEKIKSYEKQRKIFQSKVDAFNAENENP
;
A
#
# COMPACT_ATOMS: atom_id res chain seq x y z
N MET A 1 51.64 -27.17 3.58
CA MET A 1 50.20 -27.53 3.59
C MET A 1 49.28 -26.33 3.79
N ILE A 2 49.61 -25.39 4.69
CA ILE A 2 48.75 -24.24 5.07
C ILE A 2 48.33 -23.34 3.89
N VAL A 3 49.24 -23.03 2.96
CA VAL A 3 48.93 -22.17 1.79
C VAL A 3 47.95 -22.84 0.82
N ARG A 4 48.08 -24.17 0.61
CA ARG A 4 47.14 -24.94 -0.22
C ARG A 4 45.74 -24.97 0.40
N THR A 5 45.64 -25.12 1.73
CA THR A 5 44.35 -25.05 2.44
C THR A 5 43.74 -23.66 2.40
N LEU A 6 44.53 -22.58 2.48
CA LEU A 6 44.01 -21.21 2.37
C LEU A 6 43.50 -20.87 0.96
N ILE A 7 44.18 -21.35 -0.09
CA ILE A 7 43.71 -21.18 -1.47
C ILE A 7 42.41 -21.97 -1.71
N LEU A 8 42.31 -23.21 -1.19
CA LEU A 8 41.09 -24.00 -1.28
C LEU A 8 39.91 -23.36 -0.54
N LEU A 9 40.14 -22.79 0.65
CA LEU A 9 39.10 -22.09 1.42
C LEU A 9 38.64 -20.80 0.72
N SER A 10 39.57 -20.06 0.12
CA SER A 10 39.29 -18.84 -0.66
C SER A 10 38.42 -19.16 -1.88
N VAL A 11 38.78 -20.18 -2.65
CA VAL A 11 38.01 -20.62 -3.85
C VAL A 11 36.62 -21.12 -3.47
N LEU A 12 36.47 -21.82 -2.34
CA LEU A 12 35.17 -22.29 -1.86
C LEU A 12 34.21 -21.15 -1.47
N SER A 13 34.74 -19.98 -1.08
CA SER A 13 33.93 -18.80 -0.74
C SER A 13 33.34 -18.06 -1.94
N LEU A 14 33.80 -18.34 -3.17
CA LEU A 14 33.32 -17.67 -4.39
C LEU A 14 32.05 -18.30 -5.00
N ILE A 15 31.52 -19.37 -4.40
CA ILE A 15 30.32 -20.04 -4.92
C ILE A 15 29.07 -19.28 -4.41
N PRO A 16 28.27 -18.64 -5.29
CA PRO A 16 27.03 -18.01 -4.87
C PRO A 16 26.06 -19.11 -4.43
N ILE A 17 25.51 -18.97 -3.22
CA ILE A 17 24.45 -19.84 -2.73
C ILE A 17 23.15 -19.36 -3.38
N PRO A 18 22.42 -20.22 -4.11
CA PRO A 18 21.10 -19.85 -4.61
C PRO A 18 20.18 -19.61 -3.42
N VAL A 19 19.76 -18.36 -3.23
CA VAL A 19 18.72 -18.02 -2.25
C VAL A 19 17.37 -18.25 -2.91
N CYS A 20 16.65 -19.28 -2.45
CA CYS A 20 15.27 -19.49 -2.86
C CYS A 20 14.39 -18.63 -1.96
N ALA A 21 13.87 -17.52 -2.49
CA ALA A 21 12.79 -16.78 -1.85
C ALA A 21 11.47 -17.22 -2.48
N GLU A 22 10.58 -17.78 -1.66
CA GLU A 22 9.21 -18.03 -2.08
C GLU A 22 8.39 -16.76 -1.82
N TYR A 23 7.72 -16.28 -2.84
CA TYR A 23 6.82 -15.14 -2.75
C TYR A 23 5.42 -15.61 -3.17
N TYR A 24 4.42 -15.30 -2.34
CA TYR A 24 3.04 -15.73 -2.52
C TYR A 24 2.17 -14.58 -3.00
N LYS A 25 1.43 -14.80 -4.08
CA LYS A 25 0.36 -13.93 -4.57
C LYS A 25 -0.98 -14.42 -4.07
N TYR A 26 -1.77 -13.56 -3.44
CA TYR A 26 -3.13 -13.89 -2.99
C TYR A 26 -4.08 -12.72 -3.19
N LYS A 27 -5.38 -13.01 -3.20
CA LYS A 27 -6.44 -12.00 -3.30
C LYS A 27 -6.93 -11.68 -1.89
N ASP A 28 -6.83 -10.42 -1.46
CA ASP A 28 -7.30 -10.02 -0.13
C ASP A 28 -8.84 -9.96 -0.06
N THR A 29 -9.40 -9.68 1.12
CA THR A 29 -10.86 -9.62 1.33
C THR A 29 -11.55 -8.55 0.48
N ASN A 30 -10.80 -7.60 -0.08
CA ASN A 30 -11.32 -6.54 -0.94
C ASN A 30 -11.06 -6.83 -2.42
N GLY A 31 -10.60 -8.04 -2.75
CA GLY A 31 -10.31 -8.44 -4.11
C GLY A 31 -8.93 -8.00 -4.63
N VAL A 32 -8.11 -7.31 -3.84
CA VAL A 32 -6.84 -6.78 -4.35
C VAL A 32 -5.76 -7.85 -4.31
N PHE A 33 -4.98 -7.98 -5.39
CA PHE A 33 -3.82 -8.85 -5.40
C PHE A 33 -2.73 -8.30 -4.47
N ARG A 34 -2.36 -9.09 -3.47
CA ARG A 34 -1.30 -8.83 -2.52
C ARG A 34 -0.20 -9.85 -2.66
N PHE A 35 1.00 -9.41 -2.30
CA PHE A 35 2.21 -10.20 -2.36
C PHE A 35 2.78 -10.31 -0.95
N THR A 36 3.09 -11.52 -0.50
CA THR A 36 3.67 -11.76 0.83
C THR A 36 4.70 -12.87 0.75
N ASP A 37 5.77 -12.71 1.51
CA ASP A 37 6.80 -13.72 1.80
C ASP A 37 6.37 -14.71 2.90
N ASN A 38 5.26 -14.42 3.60
CA ASN A 38 4.78 -15.24 4.70
C ASN A 38 3.46 -15.94 4.35
N LEU A 39 3.53 -17.26 4.19
CA LEU A 39 2.39 -18.13 3.86
C LEU A 39 1.22 -18.00 4.85
N LEU A 40 1.49 -17.67 6.12
CA LEU A 40 0.45 -17.52 7.13
C LEU A 40 -0.49 -16.33 6.85
N ASN A 41 -0.01 -15.33 6.12
CA ASN A 41 -0.80 -14.17 5.72
C ASN A 41 -1.76 -14.50 4.56
N VAL A 42 -1.58 -15.63 3.88
CA VAL A 42 -2.51 -16.07 2.84
C VAL A 42 -3.73 -16.73 3.50
N PRO A 43 -4.96 -16.29 3.15
CA PRO A 43 -6.21 -16.92 3.61
C PRO A 43 -6.23 -18.43 3.32
N LYS A 44 -6.74 -19.24 4.26
CA LYS A 44 -6.65 -20.72 4.22
C LYS A 44 -7.24 -21.33 2.95
N ASP A 45 -8.35 -20.78 2.50
CA ASP A 45 -9.09 -21.10 1.27
C ASP A 45 -8.27 -20.87 -0.01
N GLN A 46 -7.29 -19.98 0.02
CA GLN A 46 -6.42 -19.67 -1.12
C GLN A 46 -5.08 -20.40 -1.06
N ARG A 47 -4.76 -21.10 0.04
CA ARG A 47 -3.50 -21.85 0.20
C ARG A 47 -3.42 -23.06 -0.72
N GLU A 48 -4.55 -23.68 -1.04
CA GLU A 48 -4.60 -24.88 -1.87
C GLU A 48 -4.33 -24.60 -3.36
N ASN A 49 -4.44 -23.34 -3.79
CA ASN A 49 -4.22 -22.92 -5.18
C ASN A 49 -2.94 -22.09 -5.40
N ILE A 50 -2.03 -22.07 -4.42
CA ILE A 50 -0.76 -21.36 -4.53
C ILE A 50 0.13 -22.09 -5.55
N GLN A 51 0.22 -21.54 -6.76
CA GLN A 51 1.25 -21.92 -7.72
C GLN A 51 2.55 -21.21 -7.34
N ALA A 52 3.60 -21.97 -7.04
CA ALA A 52 4.94 -21.44 -6.85
C ALA A 52 5.41 -20.80 -8.17
N TYR A 53 5.51 -19.47 -8.19
CA TYR A 53 6.02 -18.75 -9.35
C TYR A 53 7.53 -18.99 -9.44
N LYS A 54 7.97 -19.80 -10.41
CA LYS A 54 9.37 -19.83 -10.84
C LYS A 54 9.53 -18.73 -11.88
N GLU A 55 10.45 -17.80 -11.63
CA GLU A 55 10.85 -16.82 -12.64
C GLU A 55 11.19 -17.54 -13.95
N ALA A 56 10.47 -17.19 -15.02
CA ALA A 56 10.74 -17.71 -16.34
C ALA A 56 12.07 -17.14 -16.82
N ALA A 57 12.99 -18.02 -17.21
CA ALA A 57 14.16 -17.63 -17.99
C ALA A 57 13.69 -16.97 -19.28
N THR A 58 14.06 -15.71 -19.47
CA THR A 58 13.74 -14.88 -20.64
C THR A 58 14.07 -15.59 -21.95
N PRO A 59 13.10 -15.94 -22.81
CA PRO A 59 13.37 -16.24 -24.21
C PRO A 59 13.59 -14.92 -24.96
N GLU A 60 14.62 -14.85 -25.80
CA GLU A 60 14.91 -13.69 -26.65
C GLU A 60 13.68 -13.29 -27.51
N PRO A 61 13.38 -11.99 -27.66
CA PRO A 61 12.19 -11.55 -28.38
C PRO A 61 12.40 -11.69 -29.89
N LYS A 62 11.53 -12.47 -30.54
CA LYS A 62 11.28 -12.36 -31.98
C LYS A 62 10.50 -11.07 -32.26
N PRO A 63 10.78 -10.35 -33.36
CA PRO A 63 10.10 -9.11 -33.66
C PRO A 63 8.77 -9.43 -34.33
N GLU A 64 7.67 -9.15 -33.65
CA GLU A 64 6.36 -8.99 -34.29
C GLU A 64 5.96 -7.52 -34.21
N THR A 65 5.93 -6.92 -35.39
CA THR A 65 5.39 -5.59 -35.67
C THR A 65 3.87 -5.66 -35.63
N SER A 66 3.23 -4.95 -34.70
CA SER A 66 2.00 -4.13 -34.87
C SER A 66 1.17 -4.02 -33.58
N ASN A 67 1.45 -3.00 -32.75
CA ASN A 67 0.49 -2.23 -31.90
C ASN A 67 1.18 -1.29 -30.87
N VAL A 68 2.36 -0.77 -31.17
CA VAL A 68 3.20 -0.05 -30.18
C VAL A 68 2.64 1.32 -29.75
N ILE A 69 1.66 1.89 -30.46
CA ILE A 69 1.18 3.26 -30.19
C ILE A 69 0.18 3.31 -29.03
N ASN A 70 -0.49 2.20 -28.68
CA ASN A 70 -1.55 2.20 -27.66
C ASN A 70 -1.09 1.76 -26.26
N GLU A 71 -0.05 0.95 -26.15
CA GLU A 71 0.42 0.44 -24.85
C GLU A 71 1.15 1.51 -24.03
N GLU A 72 1.97 2.34 -24.68
CA GLU A 72 2.77 3.36 -23.98
C GLU A 72 1.90 4.50 -23.40
N ALA A 73 0.82 4.87 -24.10
CA ALA A 73 -0.14 5.86 -23.63
C ALA A 73 -0.99 5.32 -22.45
N THR A 74 -1.37 4.05 -22.50
CA THR A 74 -2.15 3.38 -21.46
C THR A 74 -1.32 3.22 -20.17
N LEU A 75 -0.08 2.75 -20.29
CA LEU A 75 0.85 2.60 -19.16
C LEU A 75 1.20 3.94 -18.49
N LYS A 76 1.37 5.01 -19.28
CA LYS A 76 1.62 6.36 -18.74
C LYS A 76 0.40 6.94 -18.02
N GLY A 77 -0.80 6.67 -18.54
CA GLY A 77 -2.07 7.06 -17.91
C GLY A 77 -2.31 6.35 -16.57
N GLU A 78 -2.05 5.04 -16.52
CA GLU A 78 -2.17 4.25 -15.29
C GLU A 78 -1.19 4.69 -14.20
N ASN A 79 0.09 4.87 -14.56
CA ASN A 79 1.10 5.35 -13.60
C ASN A 79 0.72 6.71 -12.99
N SER A 80 0.21 7.64 -13.82
CA SER A 80 -0.30 8.93 -13.35
C SER A 80 -1.48 8.79 -12.39
N ARG A 81 -2.43 7.87 -12.65
CA ARG A 81 -3.58 7.61 -11.78
C ARG A 81 -3.16 6.98 -10.45
N ILE A 82 -2.18 6.06 -10.46
CA ILE A 82 -1.60 5.45 -9.26
C ILE A 82 -0.91 6.50 -8.39
N GLU A 83 -0.14 7.41 -9.00
CA GLU A 83 0.51 8.53 -8.29
C GLU A 83 -0.52 9.46 -7.61
N GLN A 84 -1.61 9.77 -8.30
CA GLN A 84 -2.71 10.58 -7.75
C GLN A 84 -3.37 9.88 -6.56
N LEU A 85 -3.72 8.60 -6.68
CA LEU A 85 -4.30 7.82 -5.58
C LEU A 85 -3.35 7.74 -4.37
N ASN A 86 -2.05 7.56 -4.61
CA ASN A 86 -1.06 7.54 -3.53
C ASN A 86 -0.93 8.91 -2.83
N SER A 87 -0.96 9.99 -3.59
CA SER A 87 -0.90 11.36 -3.03
C SER A 87 -2.14 11.68 -2.20
N GLU A 88 -3.33 11.34 -2.70
CA GLU A 88 -4.59 11.50 -1.96
C GLU A 88 -4.62 10.64 -0.68
N ARG A 89 -4.12 9.39 -0.75
CA ARG A 89 -3.95 8.53 0.42
C ARG A 89 -3.05 9.16 1.48
N ALA A 90 -1.89 9.67 1.08
CA ALA A 90 -0.95 10.32 2.00
C ALA A 90 -1.57 11.57 2.66
N PHE A 91 -2.34 12.35 1.90
CA PHE A 91 -3.07 13.49 2.44
C PHE A 91 -4.13 13.08 3.47
N LEU A 92 -4.90 12.02 3.20
CA LEU A 92 -5.89 11.48 4.14
C LEU A 92 -5.24 10.91 5.40
N GLU A 93 -4.11 10.22 5.28
CA GLU A 93 -3.35 9.71 6.42
C GLU A 93 -2.83 10.86 7.31
N GLN A 94 -2.31 11.93 6.70
CA GLN A 94 -1.89 13.12 7.45
C GLN A 94 -3.08 13.79 8.14
N SER A 95 -4.19 13.99 7.43
CA SER A 95 -5.41 14.57 7.99
C SER A 95 -5.93 13.77 9.19
N TYR A 96 -5.87 12.44 9.12
CA TYR A 96 -6.25 11.57 10.22
C TYR A 96 -5.33 11.74 11.44
N ARG A 97 -4.01 11.82 11.23
CA ARG A 97 -3.04 12.07 12.32
C ARG A 97 -3.34 13.40 13.03
N ASP A 98 -3.59 14.45 12.27
CA ASP A 98 -3.88 15.78 12.81
C ASP A 98 -5.20 15.79 13.60
N LEU A 99 -6.25 15.16 13.06
CA LEU A 99 -7.53 15.00 13.74
C LEU A 99 -7.39 14.20 15.05
N SER A 100 -6.59 13.13 15.04
CA SER A 100 -6.33 12.32 16.24
C SER A 100 -5.62 13.14 17.31
N ALA A 101 -4.64 13.97 16.94
CA ALA A 101 -3.94 14.85 17.86
C ALA A 101 -4.88 15.94 18.44
N GLU A 102 -5.66 16.60 17.59
CA GLU A 102 -6.63 17.62 18.01
C GLU A 102 -7.69 17.04 18.96
N ARG A 103 -8.16 15.81 18.68
CA ARG A 103 -9.09 15.08 19.57
C ARG A 103 -8.51 14.87 20.96
N ASN A 104 -7.23 14.50 21.06
CA ASN A 104 -6.59 14.30 22.36
C ASN A 104 -6.48 15.63 23.14
N LEU A 105 -6.10 16.73 22.47
CA LEU A 105 -6.07 18.06 23.09
C LEU A 105 -7.44 18.51 23.60
N LEU A 106 -8.50 18.21 22.85
CA LEU A 106 -9.89 18.53 23.28
C LEU A 106 -10.32 17.73 24.51
N LEU A 107 -9.86 16.48 24.64
CA LEU A 107 -10.16 15.64 25.81
C LEU A 107 -9.40 16.08 27.06
N GLU A 108 -8.15 16.50 26.91
CA GLU A 108 -7.32 17.00 28.02
C GLU A 108 -7.84 18.34 28.57
N SER A 109 -8.51 19.13 27.74
CA SER A 109 -8.97 20.48 28.07
C SER A 109 -10.49 20.56 28.22
N SER A 110 -11.11 19.70 29.03
CA SER A 110 -12.57 19.74 29.27
C SER A 110 -12.93 20.66 30.47
N PRO A 111 -13.20 21.96 30.25
CA PRO A 111 -13.55 22.90 31.31
C PRO A 111 -14.91 22.58 31.91
N SER A 112 -15.11 23.08 33.12
CA SER A 112 -16.39 22.98 33.81
C SER A 112 -17.43 23.93 33.17
N PRO A 113 -18.71 23.56 33.03
CA PRO A 113 -19.76 24.46 32.51
C PRO A 113 -19.91 25.77 33.31
N GLN A 114 -19.46 25.78 34.57
CA GLN A 114 -19.42 26.94 35.45
C GLN A 114 -18.37 27.97 34.98
N GLU A 115 -17.33 27.54 34.26
CA GLU A 115 -16.27 28.38 33.68
C GLU A 115 -16.69 28.88 32.29
N LYS A 116 -17.72 29.74 32.27
CA LYS A 116 -18.44 30.15 31.05
C LYS A 116 -17.55 30.45 29.83
N GLU A 117 -16.49 31.25 29.98
CA GLU A 117 -15.62 31.63 28.86
C GLU A 117 -14.78 30.46 28.32
N ALA A 118 -14.23 29.63 29.22
CA ALA A 118 -13.47 28.46 28.84
C ALA A 118 -14.37 27.41 28.18
N TYR A 119 -15.57 27.20 28.73
CA TYR A 119 -16.58 26.29 28.19
C TYR A 119 -17.03 26.70 26.77
N GLU A 120 -17.36 27.98 26.56
CA GLU A 120 -17.74 28.48 25.23
C GLU A 120 -16.61 28.34 24.21
N THR A 121 -15.36 28.56 24.63
CA THR A 121 -14.18 28.36 23.77
C THR A 121 -14.01 26.89 23.40
N HIS A 122 -14.12 25.98 24.37
CA HIS A 122 -14.04 24.54 24.15
C HIS A 122 -15.16 24.03 23.24
N LYS A 123 -16.39 24.51 23.46
CA LYS A 123 -17.54 24.19 22.62
C LYS A 123 -17.30 24.60 21.16
N LYS A 124 -16.83 25.85 20.92
CA LYS A 124 -16.51 26.31 19.56
C LYS A 124 -15.44 25.46 18.88
N ARG A 125 -14.40 25.05 19.62
CA ARG A 125 -13.36 24.16 19.10
C ARG A 125 -13.91 22.77 18.78
N THR A 126 -14.77 22.24 19.63
CA THR A 126 -15.46 20.96 19.40
C THR A 126 -16.35 21.02 18.16
N ASP A 127 -17.11 22.11 17.98
CA ASP A 127 -17.95 22.33 16.80
C ASP A 127 -17.09 22.39 15.52
N ALA A 128 -15.97 23.13 15.54
CA ALA A 128 -15.04 23.19 14.43
C ALA A 128 -14.36 21.84 14.13
N PHE A 129 -13.98 21.10 15.16
CA PHE A 129 -13.42 19.74 15.03
C PHE A 129 -14.42 18.79 14.37
N ASN A 130 -15.69 18.84 14.76
CA ASN A 130 -16.75 18.03 14.17
C ASN A 130 -16.93 18.33 12.67
N GLU A 131 -16.82 19.60 12.24
CA GLU A 131 -16.86 19.95 10.82
C GLU A 131 -15.65 19.40 10.05
N LYS A 132 -14.45 19.41 10.64
CA LYS A 132 -13.27 18.78 10.04
C LYS A 132 -13.45 17.27 9.87
N ILE A 133 -14.03 16.59 10.87
CA ILE A 133 -14.35 15.16 10.79
C ILE A 133 -15.31 14.87 9.63
N LYS A 134 -16.39 15.64 9.48
CA LYS A 134 -17.34 15.49 8.36
C LYS A 134 -16.64 15.63 6.99
N SER A 135 -15.77 16.64 6.86
CA SER A 135 -15.01 16.86 5.63
C SER A 135 -14.07 15.68 5.33
N TYR A 136 -13.32 15.21 6.34
CA TYR A 136 -12.45 14.04 6.22
C TYR A 136 -13.22 12.80 5.79
N GLU A 137 -14.37 12.51 6.41
CA GLU A 137 -15.19 11.35 6.04
C GLU A 137 -15.71 11.42 4.61
N LYS A 138 -16.11 12.61 4.15
CA LYS A 138 -16.51 12.83 2.76
C LYS A 138 -15.36 12.54 1.80
N GLN A 139 -14.17 13.05 2.08
CA GLN A 139 -12.98 12.83 1.26
C GLN A 139 -12.55 11.36 1.26
N ARG A 140 -12.59 10.69 2.42
CA ARG A 140 -12.32 9.26 2.54
C ARG A 140 -13.28 8.42 1.69
N LYS A 141 -14.57 8.75 1.68
CA LYS A 141 -15.58 8.06 0.84
C LYS A 141 -15.30 8.26 -0.65
N ILE A 142 -15.00 9.49 -1.06
CA ILE A 142 -14.66 9.79 -2.47
C ILE A 142 -13.40 9.00 -2.88
N PHE A 143 -12.36 9.01 -2.05
CA PHE A 143 -11.14 8.25 -2.29
C PHE A 143 -11.42 6.75 -2.42
N GLN A 144 -12.23 6.18 -1.52
CA GLN A 144 -12.62 4.78 -1.61
C GLN A 144 -13.30 4.47 -2.95
N SER A 145 -14.27 5.29 -3.39
CA SER A 145 -14.91 5.09 -4.69
C SER A 145 -13.93 5.17 -5.86
N LYS A 146 -12.89 6.02 -5.79
CA LYS A 146 -11.85 6.09 -6.83
C LYS A 146 -11.00 4.82 -6.86
N VAL A 147 -10.64 4.29 -5.69
CA VAL A 147 -9.89 3.03 -5.55
C VAL A 147 -10.73 1.87 -6.06
N ASP A 148 -12.01 1.80 -5.69
CA ASP A 148 -12.93 0.75 -6.13
C ASP A 148 -13.09 0.77 -7.66
N ALA A 149 -13.28 1.95 -8.25
CA ALA A 149 -13.37 2.10 -9.71
C ALA A 149 -12.07 1.67 -10.40
N PHE A 150 -10.91 2.09 -9.87
CA PHE A 150 -9.61 1.67 -10.39
C PHE A 150 -9.43 0.16 -10.30
N ASN A 151 -9.82 -0.47 -9.20
CA ASN A 151 -9.73 -1.92 -9.03
C ASN A 151 -10.67 -2.66 -9.99
N ALA A 152 -11.91 -2.20 -10.15
CA ALA A 152 -12.90 -2.81 -11.03
C ALA A 152 -12.48 -2.77 -12.51
N GLU A 153 -11.87 -1.67 -12.96
CA GLU A 153 -11.30 -1.55 -14.30
C GLU A 153 -10.17 -2.57 -14.55
N ASN A 154 -9.43 -2.94 -13.50
CA ASN A 154 -8.32 -3.89 -13.58
C ASN A 154 -8.73 -5.35 -13.33
N GLU A 155 -9.89 -5.61 -12.73
CA GLU A 155 -10.41 -6.97 -12.47
C GLU A 155 -11.19 -7.57 -13.65
N ASN A 156 -11.57 -6.77 -14.66
CA ASN A 156 -12.41 -7.19 -15.77
C ASN A 156 -11.71 -6.91 -17.13
N PRO A 157 -10.62 -7.63 -17.46
CA PRO A 157 -9.87 -7.45 -18.70
C PRO A 157 -10.64 -7.90 -19.96
#